data_AF-A0A0N0P2R7-F1
#
_entry.id   AF-A0A0N0P2R7-F1
#
_cell.length_a   1.000
_cell.length_b   1.000
_cell.length_c   1.000
_cell.angle_alpha   90.00
_cell.angle_beta   90.00
_cell.angle_gamma   90.00
#
_symmetry.space_group_name_H-M   'P 1'
#
loop_
_entity.id
_entity.type
_entity.pdbx_description
1 polymer ?
#
loop_
_entity_poly.entity_id
_entity_poly.type
_entity_poly.pdbx_seq_one_letter_code
_entity_poly.pdbx_strand_id
1 'polypeptide(L)'
;MNAMYSEDQIKVPPELGTIMKQYTKAVMRDKPTDLYKYSANFFAILSGYPAPFDGDGQLTESGVGDVKNASGALTGTNSRGERQQNDDGLDPVDSLFRRYDSTGTGFMESSDLPLLLDELKAALSLDANDIDAAESIQALLPSADGKIDLLELRRLLFEEPEE
;
A
#
# COMPACT_ATOMS: atom_id res chain seq x y z
N MET A 1 45.79 6.69 -3.05
CA MET A 1 44.72 5.74 -3.45
C MET A 1 43.45 6.23 -2.80
N ASN A 2 42.55 6.80 -3.61
CA ASN A 2 41.43 7.63 -3.19
C ASN A 2 40.33 6.80 -2.51
N ALA A 3 40.17 7.00 -1.20
CA ALA A 3 38.88 6.85 -0.54
C ALA A 3 38.12 8.16 -0.74
N MET A 4 37.12 8.16 -1.62
CA MET A 4 36.15 9.26 -1.74
C MET A 4 34.87 8.69 -2.36
N TYR A 5 34.17 7.87 -1.59
CA TYR A 5 32.72 7.74 -1.79
C TYR A 5 32.12 8.97 -1.11
N SER A 6 31.69 9.95 -1.90
CA SER A 6 31.01 11.13 -1.38
C SER A 6 29.64 10.75 -0.81
N GLU A 7 29.35 11.25 0.39
CA GLU A 7 28.09 11.07 1.14
C GLU A 7 26.87 11.68 0.40
N ASP A 8 27.10 12.46 -0.67
CA ASP A 8 26.09 13.10 -1.52
C ASP A 8 25.27 12.15 -2.44
N GLN A 9 25.63 10.86 -2.53
CA GLN A 9 24.96 9.94 -3.46
C GLN A 9 23.89 9.04 -2.85
N ILE A 10 23.74 9.04 -1.52
CA ILE A 10 22.64 8.31 -0.88
C ILE A 10 21.43 9.23 -0.85
N LYS A 11 20.59 9.16 -1.89
CA LYS A 11 19.25 9.76 -1.86
C LYS A 11 18.41 9.00 -0.84
N VAL A 12 18.47 9.44 0.42
CA VAL A 12 17.62 8.88 1.48
C VAL A 12 16.18 9.31 1.19
N PRO A 13 15.24 8.36 1.03
CA PRO A 13 13.83 8.71 0.82
C PRO A 13 13.29 9.47 2.03
N PRO A 14 12.51 10.56 1.84
CA PRO A 14 11.94 11.33 2.95
C PRO A 14 11.04 10.46 3.85
N GLU A 15 10.40 9.45 3.27
CA GLU A 15 9.51 8.51 3.96
C GLU A 15 10.23 7.51 4.88
N LEU A 16 11.55 7.33 4.74
CA LEU A 16 12.29 6.32 5.50
C LEU A 16 12.17 6.55 7.02
N GLY A 17 12.22 7.81 7.46
CA GLY A 17 12.07 8.14 8.88
C GLY A 17 10.71 7.72 9.44
N THR A 18 9.64 7.95 8.67
CA THR A 18 8.27 7.57 9.03
C THR A 18 8.13 6.04 9.10
N ILE A 19 8.64 5.33 8.10
CA ILE A 19 8.63 3.86 8.02
C ILE A 19 9.36 3.26 9.24
N MET A 20 10.55 3.76 9.55
CA MET A 20 11.32 3.28 10.70
C MET A 20 10.62 3.54 12.04
N LYS A 21 9.91 4.67 12.17
CA LYS A 21 9.09 4.99 13.35
C LYS A 21 7.91 4.01 13.51
N GLN A 22 7.21 3.73 12.41
CA GLN A 22 6.09 2.78 12.41
C GLN A 22 6.57 1.36 12.76
N TYR A 23 7.65 0.91 12.14
CA TYR A 23 8.28 -0.37 12.45
C TYR A 23 8.64 -0.49 13.94
N THR A 24 9.32 0.52 14.49
CA THR A 24 9.72 0.54 15.90
C THR A 24 8.50 0.46 16.82
N LYS A 25 7.44 1.23 16.54
CA LYS A 25 6.18 1.19 17.30
C LYS A 25 5.53 -0.20 17.24
N ALA A 26 5.54 -0.84 16.07
CA ALA A 26 4.96 -2.16 15.86
C ALA A 26 5.73 -3.24 16.65
N VAL A 27 7.07 -3.22 16.59
CA VAL A 27 7.93 -4.13 17.37
C VAL A 27 7.72 -3.96 18.87
N MET A 28 7.65 -2.73 19.37
CA MET A 28 7.43 -2.48 20.81
C MET A 28 6.05 -2.94 21.29
N ARG A 29 5.04 -2.86 20.41
CA ARG A 29 3.67 -3.29 20.69
C ARG A 29 3.54 -4.82 20.68
N ASP A 30 4.03 -5.45 19.61
CA ASP A 30 3.81 -6.87 19.35
C ASP A 30 4.83 -7.75 20.08
N LYS A 31 5.96 -7.16 20.50
CA LYS A 31 7.07 -7.84 21.20
C LYS A 31 7.39 -9.20 20.58
N PRO A 32 7.72 -9.23 19.27
CA PRO A 32 7.94 -10.48 18.56
C PRO A 32 9.10 -11.26 19.20
N THR A 33 8.94 -12.58 19.30
CA THR A 33 10.01 -13.47 19.80
C THR A 33 11.19 -13.50 18.84
N ASP A 34 10.93 -13.44 17.53
CA ASP A 34 11.94 -13.38 16.49
C ASP A 34 11.81 -12.06 15.72
N LEU A 35 12.72 -11.14 16.03
CA LEU A 35 12.73 -9.82 15.41
C LEU A 35 13.02 -9.90 13.91
N TYR A 36 13.88 -10.82 13.49
CA TYR A 36 14.32 -10.92 12.09
C TYR A 36 13.17 -11.35 11.18
N LYS A 37 12.46 -12.41 11.56
CA LYS A 37 11.28 -12.89 10.81
C LYS A 37 10.17 -11.84 10.79
N TYR A 38 9.97 -11.17 11.93
CA TYR A 38 9.00 -10.08 12.03
C TYR A 38 9.36 -8.93 11.09
N SER A 39 10.63 -8.49 11.03
CA SER A 39 11.09 -7.45 10.09
C SER A 39 10.84 -7.86 8.65
N ALA A 40 11.23 -9.09 8.28
CA ALA A 40 11.09 -9.59 6.92
C ALA A 40 9.63 -9.58 6.47
N ASN A 41 8.71 -10.01 7.34
CA ASN A 41 7.28 -9.95 7.09
C ASN A 41 6.78 -8.51 7.01
N PHE A 42 7.14 -7.65 7.97
CA PHE A 42 6.71 -6.26 8.03
C PHE A 42 7.08 -5.49 6.76
N PHE A 43 8.33 -5.59 6.31
CA PHE A 43 8.80 -4.89 5.13
C PHE A 43 8.31 -5.53 3.82
N ALA A 44 8.16 -6.86 3.77
CA ALA A 44 7.55 -7.53 2.63
C ALA A 44 6.14 -6.98 2.39
N ILE A 45 5.30 -6.96 3.43
CA ILE A 45 3.94 -6.44 3.37
C ILE A 45 3.94 -4.96 2.97
N LEU A 46 4.80 -4.14 3.58
CA LEU A 46 4.91 -2.71 3.25
C LEU A 46 5.29 -2.47 1.79
N SER A 47 6.02 -3.41 1.19
CA SER A 47 6.51 -3.35 -0.17
C SER A 47 5.60 -4.10 -1.17
N GLY A 48 4.45 -4.59 -0.73
CA GLY A 48 3.51 -5.37 -1.55
C GLY A 48 3.91 -6.82 -1.84
N TYR A 49 4.98 -7.32 -1.21
CA TYR A 49 5.42 -8.71 -1.31
C TYR A 49 4.76 -9.59 -0.24
N PRO A 50 4.56 -10.89 -0.52
CA PRO A 50 4.06 -11.83 0.47
C PRO A 50 5.06 -12.01 1.62
N ALA A 51 4.52 -12.22 2.82
CA ALA A 51 5.32 -12.49 4.01
C ALA A 51 6.13 -13.79 3.84
N PRO A 52 7.46 -13.75 3.96
CA PRO A 52 8.32 -14.94 3.81
C PRO A 52 8.19 -15.95 4.96
N PHE A 53 7.63 -15.54 6.10
CA PHE A 53 7.42 -16.40 7.26
C PHE A 53 5.94 -16.41 7.70
N ASP A 54 5.44 -17.55 8.17
CA ASP A 54 4.10 -17.67 8.74
C ASP A 54 4.06 -17.27 10.23
N GLY A 55 2.88 -17.39 10.85
CA GLY A 55 2.69 -17.11 12.28
C GLY A 55 3.42 -18.07 13.23
N ASP A 56 3.83 -19.25 12.74
CA ASP A 56 4.66 -20.21 13.49
C ASP A 56 6.17 -19.92 13.29
N GLY A 57 6.49 -18.94 12.43
CA GLY A 57 7.85 -18.55 12.10
C GLY A 57 8.54 -19.52 11.13
N GLN A 58 7.78 -20.35 10.42
CA GLN A 58 8.29 -21.22 9.37
C GLN A 58 8.33 -20.46 8.05
N LEU A 59 9.32 -20.78 7.20
CA LEU A 59 9.38 -20.25 5.85
C LEU A 59 8.12 -20.72 5.11
N THR A 60 7.35 -19.75 4.63
CA THR A 60 6.21 -20.04 3.76
C THR A 60 6.72 -20.47 2.41
N GLU A 61 5.89 -21.18 1.65
CA GLU A 61 6.14 -21.49 0.24
C GLU A 61 6.50 -20.23 -0.60
N SER A 62 6.05 -19.04 -0.17
CA SER A 62 6.44 -17.74 -0.74
C SER A 62 7.93 -17.39 -0.58
N GLY A 63 8.63 -17.98 0.39
CA GLY A 63 10.08 -17.81 0.59
C GLY A 63 10.95 -18.75 -0.28
N VAL A 64 10.34 -19.75 -0.92
CA VAL A 64 10.98 -20.63 -1.89
C VAL A 64 10.55 -20.16 -3.26
N GLY A 65 11.44 -19.52 -4.01
CA GLY A 65 11.10 -18.93 -5.30
C GLY A 65 10.46 -19.93 -6.27
N ASP A 66 9.14 -19.88 -6.41
CA ASP A 66 8.38 -20.34 -7.56
C ASP A 66 7.10 -19.49 -7.68
N VAL A 67 7.09 -18.61 -8.68
CA VAL A 67 6.05 -17.62 -8.97
C VAL A 67 4.85 -18.34 -9.61
N LYS A 68 4.05 -19.10 -8.86
CA LYS A 68 2.75 -19.60 -9.33
C LYS A 68 1.74 -19.73 -8.19
N ASN A 69 0.98 -18.64 -8.01
CA ASN A 69 -0.46 -18.64 -7.79
C ASN A 69 -1.01 -19.62 -6.72
N ALA A 70 -1.27 -19.12 -5.51
CA ALA A 70 -2.33 -19.64 -4.66
C ALA A 70 -2.80 -18.61 -3.64
N SER A 71 -3.94 -17.98 -3.94
CA SER A 71 -4.79 -17.28 -2.99
C SER A 71 -5.32 -18.28 -1.96
N GLY A 72 -5.07 -18.04 -0.67
CA GLY A 72 -5.62 -18.90 0.38
C GLY A 72 -5.18 -18.53 1.80
N ALA A 73 -6.00 -17.72 2.47
CA ALA A 73 -6.01 -17.42 3.91
C ALA A 73 -4.81 -16.61 4.44
N LEU A 74 -5.00 -15.50 5.16
CA LEU A 74 -5.88 -15.37 6.31
C LEU A 74 -6.56 -13.98 6.38
N THR A 75 -7.88 -13.99 6.24
CA THR A 75 -8.79 -13.05 6.90
C THR A 75 -8.65 -13.18 8.41
N GLY A 76 -8.01 -12.19 9.04
CA GLY A 76 -8.20 -11.89 10.46
C GLY A 76 -9.40 -10.97 10.62
N THR A 77 -10.60 -11.54 10.67
CA THR A 77 -11.81 -10.81 11.04
C THR A 77 -11.68 -10.35 12.50
N ASN A 78 -11.49 -9.05 12.68
CA ASN A 78 -11.87 -8.37 13.91
C ASN A 78 -13.37 -8.53 14.13
N SER A 79 -13.77 -9.18 15.21
CA SER A 79 -15.05 -8.86 15.87
C SER A 79 -15.09 -9.45 17.28
N ARG A 80 -14.77 -8.62 18.29
CA ARG A 80 -15.70 -8.28 19.39
C ARG A 80 -15.04 -7.44 20.47
N GLY A 81 -15.66 -6.30 20.78
CA GLY A 81 -15.42 -5.55 22.02
C GLY A 81 -15.35 -4.04 21.80
N GLU A 82 -16.50 -3.41 21.67
CA GLU A 82 -16.70 -1.97 21.49
C GLU A 82 -16.03 -1.13 22.59
N ARG A 83 -15.46 0.03 22.20
CA ARG A 83 -15.61 1.32 22.91
C ARG A 83 -15.04 2.48 22.08
N GLN A 84 -15.98 3.19 21.44
CA GLN A 84 -16.14 4.65 21.39
C GLN A 84 -14.89 5.56 21.33
N GLN A 85 -14.87 6.36 20.24
CA GLN A 85 -14.21 7.67 20.04
C GLN A 85 -12.69 7.71 19.98
N ASN A 86 -12.17 7.98 18.77
CA ASN A 86 -11.15 8.97 18.36
C ASN A 86 -11.09 8.84 16.82
N ASP A 87 -11.71 9.72 16.02
CA ASP A 87 -11.10 10.95 15.51
C ASP A 87 -9.58 10.81 15.33
N ASP A 88 -9.16 10.10 14.29
CA ASP A 88 -7.79 10.04 13.82
C ASP A 88 -7.89 10.13 12.29
N GLY A 89 -7.42 11.24 11.72
CA GLY A 89 -7.69 11.71 10.37
C GLY A 89 -7.23 10.76 9.27
N LEU A 90 -7.94 9.66 9.08
CA LEU A 90 -7.90 8.87 7.86
C LEU A 90 -8.68 9.66 6.81
N ASP A 91 -7.96 10.14 5.81
CA ASP A 91 -8.51 10.83 4.67
C ASP A 91 -9.70 10.03 4.11
N PRO A 92 -10.88 10.65 3.85
CA PRO A 92 -12.01 9.95 3.22
C PRO A 92 -11.60 9.27 1.91
N VAL A 93 -10.58 9.83 1.25
CA VAL A 93 -9.90 9.26 0.08
C VAL A 93 -9.23 7.92 0.43
N ASP A 94 -8.41 7.85 1.47
CA ASP A 94 -7.72 6.60 1.87
C ASP A 94 -8.70 5.46 2.19
N SER A 95 -9.85 5.78 2.77
CA SER A 95 -10.91 4.80 3.03
C SER A 95 -11.55 4.28 1.75
N LEU A 96 -11.65 5.13 0.72
CA LEU A 96 -12.21 4.77 -0.57
C LEU A 96 -11.27 3.86 -1.35
N PHE A 97 -9.99 4.24 -1.48
CA PHE A 97 -8.99 3.44 -2.20
C PHE A 97 -8.86 2.02 -1.61
N ARG A 98 -8.92 1.88 -0.28
CA ARG A 98 -8.94 0.57 0.39
C ARG A 98 -10.17 -0.29 0.10
N ARG A 99 -11.32 0.31 -0.22
CA ARG A 99 -12.53 -0.45 -0.58
C ARG A 99 -12.37 -1.13 -1.94
N TYR A 100 -11.68 -0.45 -2.86
CA TYR A 100 -11.46 -0.92 -4.21
C TYR A 100 -10.20 -1.80 -4.35
N ASP A 101 -9.26 -1.70 -3.42
CA ASP A 101 -8.14 -2.65 -3.26
C ASP A 101 -8.61 -3.96 -2.58
N SER A 102 -9.49 -4.70 -3.26
CA SER A 102 -10.06 -5.96 -2.73
C SER A 102 -8.99 -7.04 -2.47
N THR A 103 -7.87 -6.96 -3.18
CA THR A 103 -6.74 -7.89 -3.06
C THR A 103 -5.70 -7.42 -2.03
N GLY A 104 -5.78 -6.18 -1.53
CA GLY A 104 -4.80 -5.61 -0.61
C GLY A 104 -3.40 -5.47 -1.25
N THR A 105 -3.35 -5.44 -2.57
CA THR A 105 -2.11 -5.44 -3.35
C THR A 105 -1.74 -4.05 -3.84
N GLY A 106 -2.57 -3.03 -3.58
CA GLY A 106 -2.43 -1.70 -4.15
C GLY A 106 -2.83 -1.61 -5.62
N PHE A 107 -3.57 -2.60 -6.13
CA PHE A 107 -4.04 -2.63 -7.51
C PHE A 107 -5.56 -2.75 -7.52
N MET A 108 -6.15 -2.19 -8.56
CA MET A 108 -7.58 -2.17 -8.78
C MET A 108 -7.88 -2.62 -10.20
N GLU A 109 -9.03 -3.26 -10.42
CA GLU A 109 -9.45 -3.62 -11.78
C GLU A 109 -9.79 -2.36 -12.58
N SER A 110 -9.37 -2.33 -13.84
CA SER A 110 -9.67 -1.21 -14.74
C SER A 110 -11.17 -0.98 -14.94
N SER A 111 -12.00 -2.02 -14.79
CA SER A 111 -13.45 -1.92 -14.85
C SER A 111 -14.07 -1.13 -13.69
N ASP A 112 -13.39 -1.12 -12.54
CA ASP A 112 -13.92 -0.48 -11.34
C ASP A 112 -13.53 1.01 -11.28
N LEU A 113 -12.54 1.44 -12.08
CA LEU A 113 -12.05 2.83 -12.11
C LEU A 113 -13.18 3.86 -12.19
N PRO A 114 -14.17 3.75 -13.11
CA PRO A 114 -15.26 4.72 -13.18
C PRO A 114 -16.11 4.78 -11.89
N LEU A 115 -16.29 3.65 -11.20
CA LEU A 115 -17.05 3.61 -9.94
C LEU A 115 -16.28 4.31 -8.81
N LEU A 116 -14.97 4.06 -8.72
CA LEU A 116 -14.11 4.75 -7.75
C LEU A 116 -14.10 6.26 -8.00
N LEU A 117 -14.00 6.71 -9.25
CA LEU A 117 -14.00 8.13 -9.56
C LEU A 117 -15.32 8.81 -9.20
N ASP A 118 -16.46 8.14 -9.38
CA ASP A 118 -17.78 8.64 -8.98
C ASP A 118 -17.88 8.79 -7.46
N GLU A 119 -17.46 7.76 -6.72
CA GLU A 119 -17.40 7.84 -5.25
C GLU A 119 -16.38 8.86 -4.75
N LEU A 120 -15.26 9.03 -5.44
CA LEU A 120 -14.22 10.00 -5.08
C LEU A 120 -14.75 11.43 -5.25
N LYS A 121 -15.46 11.69 -6.35
CA LYS A 121 -16.18 12.95 -6.58
C LYS A 121 -17.19 13.22 -5.47
N ALA A 122 -17.98 12.22 -5.10
CA ALA A 122 -18.95 12.35 -4.01
C ALA A 122 -18.28 12.58 -2.64
N ALA A 123 -17.16 11.90 -2.36
CA ALA A 123 -16.44 12.01 -1.09
C ALA A 123 -15.74 13.37 -0.91
N LEU A 124 -15.23 13.95 -2.00
CA LEU A 124 -14.54 15.23 -2.00
C LEU A 124 -15.43 16.42 -2.40
N SER A 125 -16.70 16.16 -2.75
CA SER A 125 -17.62 17.16 -3.31
C SER A 125 -17.06 17.87 -4.55
N LEU A 126 -16.40 17.11 -5.43
CA LEU A 126 -15.82 17.59 -6.69
C LEU A 126 -16.82 17.46 -7.84
N ASP A 127 -16.79 18.41 -8.76
CA ASP A 127 -17.64 18.41 -9.94
C ASP A 127 -17.05 17.55 -11.07
N ALA A 128 -17.87 17.24 -12.08
CA ALA A 128 -17.45 16.43 -13.22
C ALA A 128 -16.29 17.03 -14.05
N ASN A 129 -16.00 18.32 -13.87
CA ASN A 129 -14.89 19.03 -14.53
C ASN A 129 -13.59 19.03 -13.72
N ASP A 130 -13.63 18.70 -12.43
CA ASP A 130 -12.44 18.73 -11.56
C ASP A 130 -11.57 17.47 -11.72
N ILE A 131 -12.15 16.38 -12.26
CA ILE A 131 -11.46 15.12 -12.49
C ILE A 131 -11.73 14.67 -13.91
N ASP A 132 -10.64 14.37 -14.64
CA ASP A 132 -10.66 13.83 -15.99
C ASP A 132 -11.51 12.56 -16.14
N ALA A 133 -11.93 12.29 -17.38
CA ALA A 133 -12.67 11.07 -17.69
C ALA A 133 -11.84 9.82 -17.33
N ALA A 134 -12.52 8.76 -16.90
CA ALA A 134 -11.88 7.49 -16.54
C ALA A 134 -10.97 6.95 -17.65
N GLU A 135 -11.37 7.09 -18.92
CA GLU A 135 -10.57 6.64 -20.07
C GLU A 135 -9.25 7.43 -20.21
N SER A 136 -9.29 8.76 -20.02
CA SER A 136 -8.11 9.61 -20.08
C SER A 136 -7.13 9.27 -18.95
N ILE A 137 -7.66 9.11 -17.73
CA ILE A 137 -6.87 8.71 -16.54
C ILE A 137 -6.27 7.32 -16.74
N GLN A 138 -7.06 6.36 -17.23
CA GLN A 138 -6.59 5.02 -17.52
C GLN A 138 -5.48 4.99 -18.58
N ALA A 139 -5.55 5.85 -19.59
CA ALA A 139 -4.52 5.94 -20.63
C ALA A 139 -3.19 6.53 -20.12
N LEU A 140 -3.24 7.36 -19.08
CA LEU A 140 -2.06 7.96 -18.44
C LEU A 140 -1.40 7.04 -17.42
N LEU A 141 -2.16 6.08 -16.86
CA LEU A 141 -1.67 5.16 -15.86
C LEU A 141 -1.03 3.93 -16.49
N PRO A 142 0.08 3.42 -15.92
CA PRO A 142 0.62 2.13 -16.32
C PRO A 142 -0.40 1.05 -15.94
N SER A 143 -1.03 0.45 -16.96
CA SER A 143 -1.89 -0.72 -16.77
C SER A 143 -1.11 -1.99 -17.12
N ALA A 144 -1.08 -2.91 -16.17
CA ALA A 144 -0.51 -4.25 -16.38
C ALA A 144 -1.62 -5.27 -16.13
N ASP A 145 -1.82 -6.19 -17.07
CA ASP A 145 -2.82 -7.26 -16.95
C ASP A 145 -4.26 -6.78 -16.67
N GLY A 146 -4.65 -5.62 -17.19
CA GLY A 146 -6.00 -5.05 -16.99
C GLY A 146 -6.21 -4.46 -15.59
N LYS A 147 -5.17 -4.37 -14.79
CA LYS A 147 -5.16 -3.73 -13.47
C LYS A 147 -4.51 -2.36 -13.52
N ILE A 148 -4.99 -1.49 -12.65
CA ILE A 148 -4.54 -0.13 -12.46
C ILE A 148 -3.88 -0.02 -11.10
N ASP A 149 -2.71 0.61 -11.06
CA ASP A 149 -2.00 0.90 -9.83
C ASP A 149 -2.68 2.06 -9.10
N LEU A 150 -3.14 1.80 -7.87
CA LEU A 150 -3.82 2.79 -7.04
C LEU A 150 -2.88 3.87 -6.51
N LEU A 151 -1.59 3.56 -6.34
CA LEU A 151 -0.59 4.52 -5.93
C LEU A 151 -0.33 5.53 -7.06
N GLU A 152 -0.19 5.05 -8.29
CA GLU A 152 -0.01 5.91 -9.45
C GLU A 152 -1.30 6.72 -9.74
N LEU A 153 -2.49 6.14 -9.56
CA LEU A 153 -3.75 6.89 -9.63
C LEU A 153 -3.79 8.01 -8.59
N ARG A 154 -3.41 7.72 -7.35
CA ARG A 154 -3.36 8.73 -6.27
C ARG A 154 -2.37 9.84 -6.61
N ARG A 155 -1.19 9.49 -7.12
CA ARG A 155 -0.22 10.46 -7.60
C ARG A 155 -0.80 11.32 -8.71
N LEU A 156 -1.35 10.72 -9.75
CA LEU A 156 -1.91 11.46 -10.88
C LEU A 156 -3.01 12.45 -10.45
N LEU A 157 -3.83 12.08 -9.45
CA LEU A 157 -4.94 12.92 -8.98
C LEU A 157 -4.55 13.99 -7.95
N PHE A 158 -3.55 13.74 -7.10
CA PHE A 158 -3.21 14.60 -5.96
C PHE A 158 -1.78 15.17 -6.00
N GLU A 159 -0.95 14.67 -6.90
CA GLU A 159 0.47 14.96 -7.02
C GLU A 159 0.76 15.22 -8.52
N GLU A 160 0.42 16.43 -8.97
CA GLU A 160 0.79 16.91 -10.32
C GLU A 160 2.30 16.71 -10.57
N PRO A 161 2.72 16.40 -11.80
CA PRO A 161 4.11 16.13 -12.10
C PRO A 161 4.97 17.37 -11.82
N GLU A 162 6.00 17.23 -10.98
CA GLU A 162 7.10 18.19 -10.95
C GLU A 162 7.78 18.19 -12.33
N GLU A 163 7.67 19.32 -13.04
CA GLU A 163 8.40 19.63 -14.29
C GLU A 163 9.93 19.60 -14.11
#